data_AF-A0A523PAU4-F1
#
_entry.id   AF-A0A523PAU4-F1
#
_cell.length_a   1.000
_cell.length_b   1.000
_cell.length_c   1.000
_cell.angle_alpha   90.00
_cell.angle_beta   90.00
_cell.angle_gamma   90.00
#
_symmetry.space_group_name_H-M   'P 1'
#
loop_
_entity.id
_entity.type
_entity.pdbx_description
1 polymer ?
#
loop_
_entity_poly.entity_id
_entity_poly.type
_entity_poly.pdbx_seq_one_letter_code
_entity_poly.pdbx_strand_id
1 'polypeptide(L)'
;MNRKLLFVFLLLAVFVSALEIVLQRHETRILFSVLQELQARQNEIDREWGRLLLEQGTWSTHGRIEEIARGKLNMTLPSVDQLFRARS
;
A
#
# COMPACT_ATOMS: atom_id res chain seq x y z
N MET A 1 22.62 60.90 7.74
CA MET A 1 22.96 60.33 6.42
C MET A 1 23.18 58.84 6.65
N ASN A 2 22.23 57.92 6.43
CA ASN A 2 22.26 56.95 5.30
C ASN A 2 20.95 56.10 5.23
N ARG A 3 19.84 56.58 5.82
CA ARG A 3 18.57 55.82 5.91
C ARG A 3 18.06 55.33 4.54
N LYS A 4 18.24 56.13 3.48
CA LYS A 4 17.84 55.76 2.12
C LYS A 4 18.61 54.55 1.59
N LEU A 5 19.93 54.49 1.84
CA LEU A 5 20.78 53.36 1.48
C LEU A 5 20.33 52.07 2.21
N LEU A 6 20.03 52.19 3.50
CA LEU A 6 19.51 51.09 4.32
C LEU A 6 18.17 50.57 3.78
N PHE A 7 17.26 51.47 3.39
CA PHE A 7 15.99 51.10 2.77
C PHE A 7 16.16 50.39 1.43
N VAL A 8 17.04 50.89 0.55
CA VAL A 8 17.31 50.26 -0.76
C VAL A 8 17.93 48.88 -0.57
N PHE A 9 18.86 48.73 0.37
CA PHE A 9 19.47 47.44 0.68
C PHE A 9 18.42 46.43 1.18
N LEU A 10 17.53 46.85 2.09
CA LEU A 10 16.49 45.98 2.63
C LEU A 10 15.49 45.55 1.53
N LEU A 11 15.14 46.46 0.63
CA LEU A 11 14.29 46.16 -0.53
C LEU A 11 14.93 45.12 -1.45
N LEU A 12 16.22 45.27 -1.76
CA LEU A 12 16.97 44.32 -2.58
C LEU A 12 17.08 42.96 -1.89
N ALA A 13 17.37 42.93 -0.58
CA ALA A 13 17.45 41.69 0.18
C ALA A 13 16.11 40.92 0.15
N VAL A 14 14.99 41.62 0.36
CA VAL A 14 13.65 41.00 0.27
C VAL A 14 13.38 40.51 -1.15
N PHE A 15 13.71 41.30 -2.16
CA PHE A 15 13.49 40.92 -3.56
C PHE A 15 14.29 39.67 -3.96
N VAL A 16 15.56 39.60 -3.59
CA VAL A 16 16.41 38.42 -3.82
C VAL A 16 15.85 37.21 -3.08
N SER A 17 15.45 37.35 -1.82
CA SER A 17 14.85 36.25 -1.06
C SER A 17 13.56 35.72 -1.70
N ALA A 18 12.74 36.60 -2.28
CA ALA A 18 11.52 36.20 -2.97
C ALA A 18 11.84 35.40 -4.23
N LEU A 19 12.87 35.80 -4.99
CA LEU A 19 13.32 35.07 -6.17
C LEU A 19 13.87 33.68 -5.82
N GLU A 20 14.69 33.57 -4.78
CA GLU A 20 15.24 32.29 -4.31
C GLU A 20 14.13 31.31 -3.94
N ILE A 21 13.10 31.77 -3.22
CA ILE A 21 11.95 30.95 -2.84
C ILE A 21 11.22 30.42 -4.09
N VAL A 22 11.05 31.24 -5.13
CA VAL A 22 10.38 30.82 -6.37
C VAL A 22 11.17 29.72 -7.07
N LEU A 23 12.49 29.85 -7.14
CA LEU A 23 13.37 28.85 -7.74
C LEU A 23 13.34 27.53 -6.95
N GLN A 24 13.50 27.58 -5.63
CA GLN A 24 13.40 26.39 -4.77
C GLN A 24 12.03 25.71 -4.88
N ARG A 25 10.95 26.48 -4.95
CA ARG A 25 9.60 25.93 -5.11
C ARG A 25 9.43 25.18 -6.43
N HIS A 26 10.10 25.60 -7.50
CA HIS A 26 10.03 24.91 -8.78
C HIS A 26 10.71 23.54 -8.72
N GLU A 27 11.93 23.48 -8.20
CA GLU A 27 12.66 22.22 -8.03
C GLU A 27 11.93 21.25 -7.08
N THR A 28 11.40 21.78 -5.98
CA THR A 28 10.63 20.99 -5.02
C THR A 28 9.41 20.32 -5.67
N ARG A 29 8.70 21.01 -6.56
CA ARG A 29 7.53 20.46 -7.25
C ARG A 29 7.90 19.30 -8.17
N ILE A 30 9.01 19.40 -8.88
CA ILE A 30 9.49 18.35 -9.78
C ILE A 30 9.91 17.12 -8.96
N LEU A 31 10.74 17.33 -7.93
CA LEU A 31 11.24 16.24 -7.09
C LEU A 31 10.10 15.52 -6.36
N PHE A 32 9.11 16.29 -5.90
CA PHE A 32 7.91 15.74 -5.29
C PHE A 32 7.09 14.91 -6.27
N SER A 33 6.93 15.35 -7.53
CA SER A 33 6.24 14.58 -8.56
C SER A 33 6.89 13.22 -8.80
N VAL A 34 8.23 13.18 -8.88
CA VAL A 34 8.99 11.94 -9.08
C VAL A 34 8.81 11.00 -7.89
N LEU A 35 8.88 11.54 -6.67
CA LEU A 35 8.64 10.76 -5.46
C LEU A 35 7.23 10.17 -5.42
N GLN A 36 6.21 10.94 -5.81
CA GLN A 36 4.84 10.44 -5.90
C GLN A 36 4.68 9.32 -6.93
N GLU A 37 5.35 9.40 -8.09
CA GLU A 37 5.31 8.34 -9.09
C GLU A 37 5.93 7.04 -8.56
N LEU A 38 7.10 7.12 -7.91
CA LEU A 38 7.77 5.97 -7.32
C LEU A 38 6.90 5.32 -6.23
N GLN A 39 6.30 6.14 -5.36
CA GLN A 39 5.39 5.64 -4.33
C GLN A 39 4.15 4.97 -4.93
N ALA A 40 3.59 5.53 -6.00
CA ALA A 40 2.45 4.93 -6.69
C ALA A 40 2.79 3.55 -7.26
N ARG A 41 3.98 3.39 -7.86
CA ARG A 41 4.46 2.09 -8.35
C ARG A 41 4.63 1.07 -7.23
N GLN A 42 5.23 1.48 -6.11
CA GLN A 42 5.37 0.61 -4.94
C GLN A 42 4.00 0.15 -4.42
N ASN A 43 3.05 1.08 -4.29
CA ASN A 43 1.70 0.77 -3.83
C ASN A 43 0.93 -0.15 -4.79
N GLU A 44 1.20 -0.11 -6.10
CA GLU A 44 0.63 -1.06 -7.06
C GLU A 44 1.18 -2.47 -6.82
N ILE A 45 2.50 -2.60 -6.67
CA ILE A 45 3.16 -3.88 -6.41
C ILE A 45 2.66 -4.49 -5.09
N ASP A 46 2.56 -3.68 -4.03
CA ASP A 46 2.07 -4.15 -2.72
C ASP A 46 0.61 -4.62 -2.79
N ARG A 47 -0.22 -3.94 -3.60
CA ARG A 47 -1.61 -4.37 -3.84
C ARG A 47 -1.66 -5.70 -4.59
N GLU A 48 -0.87 -5.84 -5.64
CA GLU A 48 -0.80 -7.09 -6.41
C GLU A 48 -0.30 -8.24 -5.53
N TRP A 49 0.76 -8.01 -4.76
CA TRP A 49 1.27 -8.97 -3.80
C TRP A 49 0.23 -9.38 -2.75
N GLY A 50 -0.50 -8.40 -2.19
CA GLY A 50 -1.59 -8.66 -1.26
C GLY A 50 -2.70 -9.51 -1.89
N ARG A 51 -3.08 -9.22 -3.14
CA ARG A 51 -4.04 -10.03 -3.90
C ARG A 51 -3.54 -11.46 -4.08
N LEU A 52 -2.31 -11.64 -4.54
CA LEU A 52 -1.70 -12.96 -4.75
C LEU A 52 -1.61 -13.76 -3.44
N LEU A 53 -1.31 -13.10 -2.32
CA LEU A 53 -1.25 -13.75 -1.01
C LEU A 53 -2.63 -14.26 -0.57
N LEU A 54 -3.71 -13.51 -0.84
CA LEU A 54 -5.08 -13.94 -0.58
C LEU A 54 -5.50 -15.10 -1.52
N GLU A 55 -5.10 -15.03 -2.79
CA GLU A 55 -5.30 -16.12 -3.75
C GLU A 55 -4.59 -17.40 -3.27
N GLN A 56 -3.32 -17.33 -2.85
CA GLN A 56 -2.58 -18.47 -2.31
C GLN A 56 -3.08 -18.95 -0.94
N GLY A 57 -3.48 -18.02 -0.07
CA GLY A 57 -4.03 -18.31 1.26
C GLY A 57 -5.30 -19.16 1.18
N THR A 58 -6.12 -18.94 0.14
CA THR A 58 -7.28 -19.77 -0.17
C THR A 58 -6.87 -21.22 -0.44
N TRP A 59 -5.76 -21.46 -1.15
CA TRP A 59 -5.28 -22.80 -1.50
C TRP A 59 -4.55 -23.50 -0.34
N SER A 60 -3.78 -22.75 0.47
CA SER A 60 -3.11 -23.29 1.66
C SER A 60 -4.10 -23.63 2.78
N THR A 61 -5.19 -22.87 2.90
CA THR A 61 -6.28 -23.15 3.84
C THR A 61 -7.11 -24.34 3.37
N HIS A 62 -7.46 -24.45 2.07
CA HIS A 62 -8.28 -25.57 1.58
C HIS A 62 -7.50 -26.89 1.50
N GLY A 63 -6.29 -26.90 0.91
CA GLY A 63 -5.51 -28.14 0.75
C GLY A 63 -5.04 -28.76 2.07
N ARG A 64 -4.66 -27.92 3.05
CA ARG A 64 -4.18 -28.41 4.36
C ARG A 64 -5.33 -28.77 5.31
N ILE A 65 -6.49 -28.12 5.21
CA ILE A 65 -7.68 -28.53 5.98
C ILE A 65 -8.23 -29.85 5.46
N GLU A 66 -8.20 -30.09 4.14
CA GLU A 66 -8.68 -31.35 3.57
C GLU A 66 -7.77 -32.54 3.94
N GLU A 67 -6.45 -32.36 3.91
CA GLU A 67 -5.49 -33.40 4.32
C GLU A 67 -5.56 -33.67 5.84
N ILE A 68 -5.71 -32.62 6.67
CA ILE A 68 -5.88 -32.78 8.12
C ILE A 68 -7.25 -33.39 8.46
N ALA A 69 -8.33 -33.05 7.76
CA ALA A 69 -9.64 -33.66 7.96
C ALA A 69 -9.65 -35.14 7.52
N ARG A 70 -8.96 -35.48 6.42
CA ARG A 70 -8.87 -36.85 5.93
C ARG A 70 -7.93 -37.71 6.79
N GLY A 71 -6.84 -37.14 7.29
CA GLY A 71 -5.80 -37.84 8.07
C GLY A 71 -6.05 -37.91 9.59
N LYS A 72 -6.64 -36.89 10.22
CA LYS A 72 -6.91 -36.89 11.68
C LYS A 72 -8.33 -37.32 12.05
N LEU A 73 -9.30 -37.27 11.14
CA LEU A 73 -10.72 -37.39 11.47
C LEU A 73 -11.39 -38.68 11.00
N ASN A 74 -10.64 -39.67 10.47
CA ASN A 74 -11.13 -41.00 10.11
C ASN A 74 -12.53 -40.96 9.44
N MET A 75 -12.74 -39.97 8.57
CA MET A 75 -14.03 -39.77 7.89
C MET A 75 -14.15 -40.83 6.79
N THR A 76 -14.54 -42.05 7.17
CA THR A 76 -15.18 -42.98 6.26
C THR A 76 -16.54 -42.41 5.90
N LEU A 77 -16.78 -42.17 4.61
CA LEU A 77 -18.09 -41.79 4.10
C LEU A 77 -19.12 -42.81 4.64
N PRO A 78 -20.13 -42.41 5.44
CA PRO A 78 -21.11 -43.37 5.93
C PRO A 78 -21.85 -43.94 4.73
N SER A 79 -21.79 -45.27 4.60
CA SER A 79 -22.58 -46.04 3.66
C SER A 79 -24.07 -45.72 3.85
N VAL A 80 -24.77 -45.60 2.72
CA VAL A 80 -26.16 -45.14 2.52
C VAL A 80 -27.22 -45.91 3.35
N ASP A 81 -26.83 -46.91 4.13
CA ASP A 81 -27.70 -47.85 4.82
C ASP A 81 -28.19 -47.40 6.22
N GLN A 82 -27.66 -46.31 6.78
CA GLN A 82 -28.08 -45.81 8.11
C GLN A 82 -29.15 -44.71 8.10
N LEU A 83 -29.58 -44.22 6.94
CA LEU A 83 -30.58 -43.15 6.84
C LEU A 83 -32.03 -43.64 6.98
N PHE A 84 -32.29 -44.95 7.01
CA PHE A 84 -33.66 -45.50 7.05
C PHE A 84 -34.23 -45.82 8.44
N ARG A 85 -33.55 -45.49 9.55
CA ARG A 85 -34.06 -45.79 10.90
C ARG A 85 -34.40 -44.57 11.77
N ALA A 86 -34.63 -43.41 11.15
CA ALA A 86 -35.06 -42.19 11.86
C ALA A 86 -36.44 -41.67 11.42
N ARG A 87 -37.34 -42.57 10.98
CA ARG A 87 -38.77 -42.25 10.87
C ARG A 87 -39.62 -43.43 11.31
N SER A 88 -39.87 -43.51 12.62
CA SER A 88 -41.05 -44.12 13.23
C SER A 88 -41.53 -43.20 14.33
#